data_AF-A0A285NCS7-F1
#
_entry.id   AF-A0A285NCS7-F1
#
_cell.length_a   1.000
_cell.length_b   1.000
_cell.length_c   1.000
_cell.angle_alpha   90.00
_cell.angle_beta   90.00
_cell.angle_gamma   90.00
#
_symmetry.space_group_name_H-M   'P 1'
#
loop_
_entity.id
_entity.type
_entity.pdbx_description
1 polymer ?
#
loop_
_entity_poly.entity_id
_entity_poly.type
_entity_poly.pdbx_seq_one_letter_code
_entity_poly.pdbx_strand_id
1 'polypeptide(L)'
;MPNLTCARPLTRFRCNGCNWTLAILGPGGAVVQKCPWCGCDEFGDHPPVHQGAGQSLLCDTHGEVVVQVLDGDIACDDFMDNLYCPFCR
;
A
#
# COMPACT_ATOMS: atom_id res chain seq x y z
N MET A 1 4.48 21.90 8.08
CA MET A 1 3.57 20.76 7.79
C MET A 1 4.34 19.81 6.91
N PRO A 2 4.37 18.50 7.20
CA PRO A 2 5.11 17.53 6.39
C PRO A 2 4.60 17.55 4.95
N ASN A 3 5.50 17.31 3.99
CA ASN A 3 5.08 17.18 2.60
C ASN A 3 4.40 15.81 2.42
N LEU A 4 3.17 15.81 1.90
CA LEU A 4 2.34 14.62 1.76
C LEU A 4 2.25 14.21 0.29
N THR A 5 2.38 12.92 0.04
CA THR A 5 2.01 12.32 -1.24
C THR A 5 0.50 12.14 -1.32
N CYS A 6 -0.08 11.95 -2.50
CA CYS A 6 -1.46 11.47 -2.59
C CYS A 6 -1.56 10.03 -2.07
N ALA A 7 -2.66 9.68 -1.41
CA ALA A 7 -2.96 8.31 -1.04
C ALA A 7 -3.07 7.41 -2.28
N ARG A 8 -2.70 6.14 -2.11
CA ARG A 8 -2.63 5.13 -3.17
C ARG A 8 -3.33 3.85 -2.72
N PRO A 9 -4.00 3.11 -3.64
CA PRO A 9 -4.63 1.85 -3.28
C PRO A 9 -3.58 0.79 -2.93
N LEU A 10 -3.93 -0.04 -1.95
CA LEU A 10 -3.15 -1.20 -1.54
C LEU A 10 -3.74 -2.46 -2.16
N THR A 11 -2.93 -3.21 -2.91
CA THR A 11 -3.33 -4.50 -3.48
C THR A 11 -2.76 -5.64 -2.68
N ARG A 12 -3.61 -6.56 -2.24
CA ARG A 12 -3.22 -7.72 -1.42
C ARG A 12 -3.44 -9.02 -2.18
N PHE A 13 -2.49 -9.95 -2.06
CA PHE A 13 -2.60 -11.29 -2.64
C PHE A 13 -1.63 -12.27 -1.98
N ARG A 14 -1.89 -13.57 -2.19
CA ARG A 14 -0.93 -14.65 -1.92
C ARG A 14 -0.38 -15.16 -3.24
N CYS A 15 0.94 -15.24 -3.37
CA CYS A 15 1.59 -15.77 -4.56
C CYS A 15 1.72 -17.29 -4.48
N ASN A 16 1.39 -18.05 -5.55
CA ASN A 16 1.58 -19.51 -5.55
C ASN A 16 3.04 -19.92 -5.71
N GLY A 17 3.86 -19.11 -6.39
CA GLY A 17 5.27 -19.42 -6.62
C GLY A 17 6.13 -19.31 -5.36
N CYS A 18 6.04 -18.21 -4.60
CA CYS A 18 6.81 -18.02 -3.36
C CYS A 18 6.03 -18.28 -2.08
N ASN A 19 4.71 -18.53 -2.18
CA ASN A 19 3.81 -18.77 -1.06
C ASN A 19 3.70 -17.63 -0.03
N TRP A 20 4.16 -16.43 -0.37
CA TRP A 20 4.09 -15.25 0.50
C TRP A 20 2.80 -14.47 0.28
N THR A 21 2.32 -13.84 1.35
CA THR A 21 1.29 -12.80 1.29
C THR A 21 1.97 -11.46 1.06
N LEU A 22 1.62 -10.78 -0.02
CA LEU A 22 2.17 -9.47 -0.38
C LEU A 22 1.08 -8.40 -0.29
N ALA A 23 1.50 -7.18 0.04
CA ALA A 23 0.71 -5.97 -0.03
C ALA A 23 1.51 -4.94 -0.82
N ILE A 24 0.93 -4.41 -1.91
CA ILE A 24 1.61 -3.52 -2.85
C ILE A 24 0.84 -2.21 -2.96
N LEU A 25 1.50 -1.10 -2.66
CA LEU A 25 1.01 0.24 -3.00
C LEU A 25 1.27 0.49 -4.49
N GLY A 26 0.20 0.52 -5.28
CA GLY A 26 0.27 0.71 -6.73
C GLY A 26 -0.22 2.09 -7.18
N PRO A 27 0.13 2.54 -8.39
CA PRO A 27 -0.60 3.62 -9.04
C PRO A 27 -2.05 3.17 -9.26
N GLY A 28 -3.02 4.05 -8.97
CA GLY A 28 -4.44 3.70 -9.00
C GLY A 28 -4.89 3.03 -10.30
N GLY A 29 -5.71 1.99 -10.18
CA GLY A 29 -6.31 1.27 -11.31
C GLY A 29 -5.40 0.27 -12.04
N ALA A 30 -4.11 0.20 -11.72
CA ALA A 30 -3.22 -0.80 -12.29
C ALA A 30 -3.44 -2.17 -11.62
N VAL A 31 -3.66 -3.21 -12.43
CA VAL A 31 -3.83 -4.58 -11.96
C VAL A 31 -2.47 -5.26 -11.82
N VAL A 32 -2.20 -5.87 -10.67
CA VAL A 32 -0.98 -6.66 -10.45
C VAL A 32 -0.98 -7.87 -11.39
N GLN A 33 -0.03 -7.91 -12.32
CA GLN A 33 0.12 -9.00 -13.29
C GLN A 33 1.09 -10.09 -12.84
N LYS A 34 2.06 -9.76 -11.98
CA LYS A 34 3.11 -10.67 -11.50
C LYS A 34 3.49 -10.38 -10.06
N CYS A 35 3.88 -11.41 -9.33
CA CYS A 35 4.52 -11.28 -8.03
C CYS A 35 5.84 -10.51 -8.20
N PRO A 36 6.01 -9.35 -7.54
CA PRO A 36 7.24 -8.56 -7.67
C PRO A 36 8.44 -9.23 -7.01
N TRP A 37 8.20 -10.23 -6.16
CA TRP A 37 9.26 -10.95 -5.45
C TRP A 37 9.87 -12.08 -6.29
N CYS A 38 9.05 -12.96 -6.86
CA CYS A 38 9.52 -14.15 -7.57
C CYS A 38 9.15 -14.21 -9.07
N GLY A 39 8.41 -13.23 -9.59
CA GLY A 39 8.02 -13.16 -11.01
C GLY A 39 6.89 -14.10 -11.43
N CYS A 40 6.33 -14.90 -10.52
CA CYS A 40 5.19 -15.78 -10.77
C CYS A 40 3.90 -14.97 -11.07
N ASP A 41 3.14 -15.37 -12.07
CA ASP A 41 1.84 -14.81 -12.47
C ASP A 41 0.64 -15.64 -11.98
N GLU A 42 0.88 -16.70 -11.22
CA GLU A 42 -0.15 -17.50 -10.57
C GLU A 42 -0.36 -17.03 -9.12
N PHE A 43 -1.57 -16.52 -8.87
CA PHE A 43 -2.01 -16.11 -7.55
C PHE A 43 -2.86 -17.22 -6.90
N GLY A 44 -2.91 -17.25 -5.56
CA GLY A 44 -3.66 -18.25 -4.81
C GLY A 44 -5.17 -18.22 -5.04
N ASP A 45 -5.92 -18.82 -4.12
CA ASP A 45 -7.38 -19.00 -4.23
C ASP A 45 -8.16 -17.69 -4.50
N HIS A 46 -7.54 -16.54 -4.22
CA HIS A 46 -8.07 -15.22 -4.51
C HIS A 46 -7.10 -14.43 -5.40
N PRO A 47 -7.61 -13.80 -6.47
CA PRO A 47 -6.81 -12.90 -7.29
C PRO A 47 -6.37 -11.67 -6.48
N PRO A 48 -5.39 -10.90 -6.98
CA PRO A 48 -5.03 -9.63 -6.37
C PRO A 48 -6.25 -8.70 -6.28
N VAL A 49 -6.54 -8.24 -5.07
CA VAL A 49 -7.67 -7.36 -4.77
C VAL A 49 -7.18 -6.06 -4.15
N HIS A 50 -7.85 -4.97 -4.49
CA HIS A 50 -7.69 -3.71 -3.77
C HIS A 50 -8.33 -3.87 -2.39
N GLN A 51 -7.51 -3.78 -1.36
CA GLN A 51 -7.92 -3.92 0.03
C GLN A 51 -6.98 -3.07 0.88
N GLY A 52 -7.43 -1.86 1.18
CA GLY A 52 -6.67 -0.85 1.88
C GLY A 52 -6.15 0.28 0.98
N ALA A 53 -5.53 1.25 1.62
CA ALA A 53 -4.82 2.35 0.98
C ALA A 53 -3.62 2.78 1.83
N GLY A 54 -2.72 3.56 1.25
CA GLY A 54 -1.59 4.11 1.98
C GLY A 54 -1.06 5.40 1.40
N GLN A 55 -0.43 6.20 2.26
CA GLN A 55 0.08 7.52 1.96
C GLN A 55 1.46 7.69 2.61
N SER A 56 2.37 8.35 1.90
CA SER A 56 3.68 8.73 2.43
C SER A 56 3.68 10.18 2.90
N LEU A 57 4.38 10.45 4.01
CA LEU A 57 4.70 11.77 4.51
C LEU A 57 6.22 11.91 4.70
N LEU A 58 6.77 13.10 4.43
CA LEU A 58 8.18 13.39 4.67
C LEU A 58 8.36 14.10 6.02
N CYS A 59 9.09 13.44 6.93
CA CYS A 59 9.49 13.98 8.23
C CYS A 59 10.94 14.47 8.19
N ASP A 60 11.19 15.69 8.65
CA ASP A 60 12.55 16.26 8.67
C ASP A 60 13.54 15.49 9.56
N THR A 61 13.04 14.75 10.56
CA THR A 61 13.87 13.97 11.49
C THR A 61 14.02 12.50 11.07
N HIS A 62 12.94 11.88 10.58
CA HIS A 62 12.89 10.43 10.33
C HIS A 62 12.86 10.06 8.84
N GLY A 63 12.86 11.04 7.94
CA GLY A 63 12.72 10.81 6.51
C GLY A 63 11.30 10.42 6.11
N GLU A 64 11.16 9.58 5.08
CA GLU A 64 9.86 9.11 4.61
C GLU A 64 9.21 8.18 5.64
N VAL A 65 7.97 8.48 5.99
CA VAL A 65 7.09 7.59 6.76
C VAL A 65 5.90 7.21 5.90
N VAL A 66 5.64 5.92 5.78
CA VAL A 66 4.50 5.37 5.02
C VAL A 66 3.45 4.87 5.99
N VAL A 67 2.23 5.38 5.87
CA VAL A 67 1.05 4.91 6.61
C VAL A 67 0.20 4.06 5.69
N GLN A 68 -0.15 2.85 6.12
CA GLN A 68 -1.05 1.95 5.41
C GLN A 68 -2.21 1.58 6.31
N VAL A 69 -3.42 1.66 5.77
CA VAL A 69 -4.62 1.13 6.42
C VAL A 69 -5.04 -0.10 5.64
N LEU A 70 -5.08 -1.24 6.34
CA LEU A 70 -5.28 -2.57 5.74
C LEU A 70 -6.76 -2.98 5.67
N ASP A 71 -7.65 -2.12 6.16
CA ASP A 71 -9.09 -2.34 6.13
C ASP A 71 -9.60 -2.36 4.68
N GLY A 72 -10.59 -3.21 4.40
CA GLY A 72 -11.12 -3.37 3.05
C GLY A 72 -12.00 -2.22 2.59
N ASP A 73 -12.59 -1.48 3.53
CA ASP A 73 -13.58 -0.45 3.23
C ASP A 73 -12.98 0.95 3.09
N ILE A 74 -11.67 1.10 3.34
CA ILE A 74 -11.01 2.40 3.20
C ILE A 74 -10.66 2.72 1.75
N ALA A 75 -10.97 3.93 1.32
CA ALA A 75 -10.62 4.49 0.04
C ALA A 75 -9.50 5.55 0.17
N CYS A 76 -8.94 5.99 -0.95
CA CYS A 76 -7.82 6.95 -0.95
C CYS A 76 -8.25 8.35 -0.46
N ASP A 77 -9.50 8.71 -0.67
CA ASP A 77 -10.14 9.96 -0.23
C ASP A 77 -10.48 9.99 1.26
N ASP A 78 -10.45 8.85 1.95
CA ASP A 78 -10.57 8.78 3.41
C ASP A 78 -9.28 9.22 4.13
N PHE A 79 -8.15 9.31 3.41
CA PHE A 79 -6.89 9.77 4.00
C PHE A 79 -6.90 11.29 4.18
N MET A 80 -6.54 11.73 5.38
CA MET A 80 -6.49 13.15 5.69
C MET A 80 -5.23 13.83 5.12
N ASP A 81 -5.36 15.08 4.70
CA ASP A 81 -4.26 15.93 4.22
C ASP A 81 -3.32 16.44 5.34
N ASN A 82 -3.31 15.80 6.51
CA ASN A 82 -2.55 16.23 7.68
C ASN A 82 -1.98 15.07 8.51
N LEU A 83 -1.58 13.96 7.87
CA LEU A 83 -0.90 12.88 8.59
C LEU A 83 0.33 13.38 9.37
N TYR A 84 0.53 12.81 10.55
CA TYR A 84 1.62 13.16 11.46
C TYR A 84 2.69 12.06 11.48
N CYS A 85 3.94 12.45 11.73
CA CYS A 85 5.00 11.47 11.96
C CYS A 85 4.81 10.83 13.35
N PRO A 86 4.56 9.52 13.45
CA PRO A 86 4.27 8.86 14.74
C PRO A 86 5.48 8.80 15.68
N PHE A 87 6.68 9.15 15.19
CA PHE A 87 7.93 9.12 15.95
C PHE A 87 8.32 10.49 16.54
N CYS A 88 7.72 11.59 16.08
CA CYS A 88 8.09 12.95 16.50
C CYS A 88 7.26 13.51 17.67
N ARG A 89 6.21 12.80 18.10
CA ARG A 89 5.04 13.24 18.91
C ARG A 89 3.82 13.57 18.06
#